data_AF-A0A9D2DHW2-F1
#
_entry.id   AF-A0A9D2DHW2-F1
#
_cell.length_a   1.000
_cell.length_b   1.000
_cell.length_c   1.000
_cell.angle_alpha   90.00
_cell.angle_beta   90.00
_cell.angle_gamma   90.00
#
_symmetry.space_group_name_H-M   'P 1'
#
loop_
_entity.id
_entity.type
_entity.pdbx_description
1 polymer ?
#
loop_
_entity_poly.entity_id
_entity_poly.type
_entity_poly.pdbx_seq_one_letter_code
_entity_poly.pdbx_strand_id
1 'polypeptide(L)'
;MSENGIFYELPQGLDSCIASLLNTELAYVKSNLLASEKMGMPCDNKKADVLFINPPFHYNGKYDSTFLLEGFKRLNCNGQGVCIVSGGLLSRCTSNDILVRQKLLTEMDLHAIILLPENTFPGAKAFSAVLYFSNRPPSKDDIITIDLRDKQLSREILKNTASAIMNQDDKNIGIITQMIDRDSVKAPEYILNPDIYKAFTQEDKGRIMLFGSDMADYILYDMDKCFAKEFPNAVQRFNGETNERPKGKKCGRELFVLKNGKDLPKDHKNRTGPYPLYQGSGICGTTDICNVEEQLPTLIINRVGSCCGRIYYTKRPCFVQGNSMFIAQYSQKLHPIFLFFLFRAANFNRWKNGTTIPSIRQNIIYNTWFAVPSLRAQKEFVDIAAPKMKQVLDIWNEMTYIKQEVLF
;
A
#
# COMPACT_ATOMS: atom_id res chain seq x y z
N MET A 1 20.00 46.10 -14.81
CA MET A 1 18.83 46.41 -13.98
C MET A 1 17.64 45.76 -14.66
N SER A 2 16.98 44.73 -14.15
CA SER A 2 17.01 44.06 -12.85
C SER A 2 16.17 42.77 -13.00
N GLU A 3 16.71 41.64 -12.52
CA GLU A 3 16.05 40.68 -11.62
C GLU A 3 14.74 39.99 -12.05
N ASN A 4 14.45 38.70 -11.85
CA ASN A 4 15.17 37.50 -11.40
C ASN A 4 14.21 36.35 -11.70
N GLY A 5 14.59 35.42 -12.58
CA GLY A 5 14.01 34.08 -12.66
C GLY A 5 15.01 33.12 -12.04
N ILE A 6 14.88 32.85 -10.75
CA ILE A 6 15.63 31.79 -10.04
C ILE A 6 15.09 30.43 -10.64
N PHE A 7 15.83 29.29 -10.85
CA PHE A 7 15.64 27.75 -10.75
C PHE A 7 17.05 27.15 -10.55
N TYR A 8 17.20 26.14 -9.66
CA TYR A 8 18.43 25.84 -8.91
C TYR A 8 19.71 25.66 -9.75
N GLU A 9 20.81 26.27 -9.28
CA GLU A 9 22.18 25.74 -9.36
C GLU A 9 22.36 24.62 -8.33
N LEU A 10 22.91 23.47 -8.74
CA LEU A 10 23.34 22.41 -7.82
C LEU A 10 24.64 22.86 -7.13
N PRO A 11 24.92 22.43 -5.88
CA PRO A 11 26.22 22.67 -5.25
C PRO A 11 27.33 22.05 -6.10
N GLN A 12 28.44 22.77 -6.31
CA GLN A 12 29.62 22.26 -7.02
C GLN A 12 30.00 20.87 -6.48
N GLY A 13 29.83 19.85 -7.34
CA GLY A 13 30.03 18.44 -7.02
C GLY A 13 28.80 17.56 -7.35
N LEU A 14 27.58 18.05 -7.13
CA LEU A 14 26.34 17.34 -7.48
C LEU A 14 25.96 17.45 -8.96
N ASP A 15 26.55 18.41 -9.68
CA ASP A 15 26.42 18.71 -11.12
C ASP A 15 26.77 17.55 -12.06
N SER A 16 27.28 16.44 -11.54
CA SER A 16 27.99 15.48 -12.38
C SER A 16 27.47 14.05 -12.34
N CYS A 17 26.62 13.72 -11.35
CA CYS A 17 26.01 12.39 -11.22
C CYS A 17 24.61 12.36 -11.86
N ILE A 18 23.74 13.31 -11.50
CA ILE A 18 22.39 13.39 -12.07
C ILE A 18 22.45 13.95 -13.50
N ALA A 19 23.30 14.94 -13.77
CA ALA A 19 23.55 15.40 -15.14
C ALA A 19 24.18 14.32 -16.03
N SER A 20 24.87 13.30 -15.49
CA SER A 20 25.37 12.18 -16.29
C SER A 20 24.30 11.13 -16.61
N LEU A 21 23.25 11.02 -15.79
CA LEU A 21 22.07 10.21 -16.10
C LEU A 21 21.16 10.93 -17.12
N LEU A 22 21.25 12.27 -17.18
CA LEU A 22 20.44 13.14 -18.03
C LEU A 22 21.15 13.66 -19.32
N ASN A 23 22.49 13.70 -19.38
CA ASN A 23 23.25 14.23 -20.53
C ASN A 23 23.36 13.28 -21.72
N THR A 24 23.00 12.00 -21.58
CA THR A 24 23.00 11.07 -22.72
C THR A 24 21.87 11.40 -23.72
N GLU A 25 20.84 12.15 -23.29
CA GLU A 25 19.74 12.67 -24.11
C GLU A 25 20.03 14.07 -24.69
N LEU A 26 20.84 14.90 -24.02
CA LEU A 26 21.11 16.29 -24.43
C LEU A 26 22.04 16.44 -25.64
N ALA A 27 22.69 15.37 -26.10
CA ALA A 27 23.38 15.38 -27.39
C ALA A 27 22.41 15.26 -28.59
N TYR A 28 21.14 14.86 -28.35
CA TYR A 28 20.17 14.59 -29.41
C TYR A 28 19.08 15.66 -29.53
N VAL A 29 18.69 16.31 -28.42
CA VAL A 29 17.61 17.32 -28.44
C VAL A 29 18.19 18.74 -28.48
N LYS A 30 18.44 19.23 -29.70
CA LYS A 30 18.58 20.68 -29.95
C LYS A 30 17.23 21.35 -29.66
N SER A 31 17.29 22.38 -28.83
CA SER A 31 16.30 23.47 -28.59
C SER A 31 15.28 23.29 -27.46
N ASN A 32 15.25 24.33 -26.60
CA ASN A 32 14.22 24.75 -25.64
C ASN A 32 14.04 23.93 -24.33
N LEU A 33 14.97 24.12 -23.39
CA LEU A 33 14.78 23.79 -21.96
C LEU A 33 14.16 24.97 -21.19
N LEU A 34 13.26 24.69 -20.25
CA LEU A 34 12.66 25.68 -19.32
C LEU A 34 12.87 25.26 -17.85
N ALA A 35 13.36 26.19 -17.02
CA ALA A 35 13.52 26.04 -15.56
C ALA A 35 13.34 27.40 -14.77
N SER A 36 12.45 27.56 -13.74
CA SER A 36 12.41 28.65 -12.68
C SER A 36 11.98 28.44 -11.12
N GLU A 37 12.87 28.56 -10.08
CA GLU A 37 12.81 28.44 -8.59
C GLU A 37 11.90 29.50 -8.01
N LYS A 38 10.74 29.07 -7.50
CA LYS A 38 10.25 29.38 -6.14
C LYS A 38 8.81 28.87 -5.97
N MET A 39 8.41 28.66 -4.71
CA MET A 39 7.02 28.38 -4.35
C MET A 39 6.12 29.60 -4.55
N GLY A 40 5.00 29.41 -5.24
CA GLY A 40 3.92 30.39 -5.44
C GLY A 40 3.39 30.38 -6.88
N MET A 41 2.09 30.10 -7.09
CA MET A 41 1.42 30.12 -8.41
C MET A 41 1.44 31.54 -9.06
N PRO A 42 0.97 31.71 -10.31
CA PRO A 42 1.40 31.14 -11.58
C PRO A 42 1.93 32.26 -12.51
N CYS A 43 3.10 32.11 -13.12
CA CYS A 43 3.51 33.00 -14.22
C CYS A 43 3.92 32.17 -15.44
N ASP A 44 3.21 32.45 -16.54
CA ASP A 44 3.26 31.92 -17.90
C ASP A 44 2.80 30.47 -18.17
N ASN A 45 1.79 30.34 -19.05
CA ASN A 45 1.25 29.11 -19.66
C ASN A 45 2.24 28.39 -20.62
N LYS A 46 3.55 28.54 -20.40
CA LYS A 46 4.56 27.97 -21.30
C LYS A 46 4.66 26.46 -21.12
N LYS A 47 4.59 25.74 -22.23
CA LYS A 47 4.86 24.30 -22.29
C LYS A 47 6.30 24.03 -22.71
N ALA A 48 6.81 22.84 -22.37
CA ALA A 48 8.17 22.39 -22.66
C ALA A 48 8.15 20.97 -23.26
N ASP A 49 9.14 20.65 -24.10
CA ASP A 49 9.33 19.31 -24.67
C ASP A 49 10.06 18.37 -23.70
N VAL A 50 10.88 18.94 -22.80
CA VAL A 50 11.59 18.18 -21.75
C VAL A 50 11.32 18.82 -20.40
N LEU A 51 11.01 18.00 -19.40
CA LEU A 51 10.64 18.42 -18.06
C LEU A 51 11.45 17.69 -16.99
N PHE A 52 12.16 18.45 -16.17
CA PHE A 52 12.87 17.95 -14.99
C PHE A 52 12.17 18.45 -13.71
N ILE A 53 11.84 17.53 -12.81
CA ILE A 53 11.17 17.86 -11.54
C ILE A 53 11.96 17.25 -10.38
N ASN A 54 12.31 18.10 -9.41
CA ASN A 54 12.88 17.71 -8.13
C ASN A 54 12.13 18.45 -7.00
N PRO A 55 11.06 17.86 -6.43
CA PRO A 55 10.24 18.50 -5.41
C PRO A 55 10.99 18.58 -4.08
N PRO A 56 10.63 19.53 -3.20
CA PRO A 56 11.29 19.66 -1.89
C PRO A 56 10.95 18.48 -0.95
N PHE A 57 11.97 17.69 -0.60
CA PHE A 57 11.81 16.47 0.24
C PHE A 57 11.52 16.73 1.73
N HIS A 58 11.71 17.96 2.22
CA HIS A 58 11.58 18.33 3.64
C HIS A 58 10.16 18.21 4.22
N TYR A 59 9.13 17.95 3.41
CA TYR A 59 7.72 17.95 3.80
C TYR A 59 7.04 16.56 3.73
N ASN A 60 7.76 15.49 4.08
CA ASN A 60 7.27 14.09 4.03
C ASN A 60 6.70 13.70 2.65
N GLY A 61 7.23 14.26 1.56
CA GLY A 61 6.79 13.97 0.19
C GLY A 61 5.37 14.42 -0.16
N LYS A 62 4.72 15.28 0.65
CA LYS A 62 3.31 15.70 0.42
C LYS A 62 3.12 16.57 -0.83
N TYR A 63 4.18 17.18 -1.33
CA TYR A 63 4.11 18.08 -2.48
C TYR A 63 4.49 17.41 -3.80
N ASP A 64 5.12 16.24 -3.77
CA ASP A 64 5.59 15.50 -4.96
C ASP A 64 4.47 15.40 -6.01
N SER A 65 3.29 14.99 -5.57
CA SER A 65 2.14 14.85 -6.47
C SER A 65 1.61 16.19 -6.98
N THR A 66 1.67 17.26 -6.19
CA THR A 66 1.28 18.60 -6.65
C THR A 66 2.24 19.11 -7.72
N PHE A 67 3.55 18.94 -7.53
CA PHE A 67 4.56 19.31 -8.52
C PHE A 67 4.43 18.49 -9.80
N LEU A 68 4.18 17.19 -9.70
CA LEU A 68 3.95 16.32 -10.86
C LEU A 68 2.68 16.70 -11.62
N LEU A 69 1.55 16.88 -10.93
CA LEU A 69 0.30 17.26 -11.58
C LEU A 69 0.38 18.62 -12.27
N GLU A 70 1.13 19.56 -11.72
CA GLU A 70 1.38 20.85 -12.37
C GLU A 70 2.38 20.71 -13.54
N GLY A 71 3.42 19.91 -13.37
CA GLY A 71 4.37 19.58 -14.42
C GLY A 71 3.73 18.91 -15.63
N PHE A 72 2.80 17.97 -15.40
CA PHE A 72 2.04 17.28 -16.46
C PHE A 72 1.29 18.25 -17.38
N LYS A 73 0.76 19.36 -16.84
CA LYS A 73 0.07 20.38 -17.66
C LYS A 73 1.02 21.15 -18.57
N ARG A 74 2.30 21.21 -18.20
CA ARG A 74 3.36 21.96 -18.87
C ARG A 74 4.17 21.12 -19.85
N LEU A 75 3.99 19.80 -19.87
CA LEU A 75 4.67 18.93 -20.81
C LEU A 75 3.94 18.95 -22.17
N ASN A 76 4.65 19.21 -23.27
CA ASN A 76 4.11 19.12 -24.62
C ASN A 76 3.69 17.68 -24.96
N CYS A 77 2.82 17.52 -25.96
CA CYS A 77 2.51 16.19 -26.49
C CYS A 77 3.82 15.55 -27.01
N ASN A 78 4.04 14.28 -26.67
CA ASN A 78 5.29 13.54 -26.86
C ASN A 78 6.51 14.06 -26.08
N GLY A 79 6.35 15.09 -25.24
CA GLY A 79 7.44 15.56 -24.39
C GLY A 79 7.85 14.52 -23.35
N GLN A 80 9.10 14.56 -22.90
CA GLN A 80 9.69 13.64 -21.93
C GLN A 80 9.80 14.29 -20.55
N GLY A 81 9.51 13.53 -19.52
CA GLY A 81 9.60 13.93 -18.12
C GLY A 81 10.53 13.02 -17.32
N VAL A 82 11.40 13.62 -16.52
CA VAL A 82 12.16 12.93 -15.47
C VAL A 82 11.87 13.60 -14.14
N CYS A 83 11.33 12.84 -13.19
CA CYS A 83 10.95 13.36 -11.89
C CYS A 83 11.56 12.54 -10.76
N ILE A 84 12.17 13.22 -9.79
CA ILE A 84 12.60 12.60 -8.54
C ILE A 84 11.43 12.71 -7.56
N VAL A 85 11.05 11.62 -6.92
CA VAL A 85 9.93 11.55 -5.98
C VAL A 85 10.34 10.83 -4.71
N SER A 86 9.61 11.06 -3.62
CA SER A 86 9.69 10.16 -2.47
C SER A 86 9.13 8.79 -2.85
N GLY A 87 9.74 7.73 -2.34
CA GLY A 87 9.29 6.35 -2.55
C GLY A 87 7.85 6.12 -2.08
N GLY A 88 7.39 6.90 -1.10
CA GLY A 88 6.00 6.92 -0.67
C GLY A 88 5.02 7.25 -1.80
N LEU A 89 5.37 8.09 -2.77
CA LEU A 89 4.49 8.39 -3.92
C LEU A 89 4.15 7.14 -4.74
N LEU A 90 4.98 6.10 -4.71
CA LEU A 90 4.74 4.87 -5.47
C LEU A 90 3.62 4.00 -4.87
N SER A 91 3.28 4.17 -3.58
CA SER A 91 2.28 3.33 -2.90
C SER A 91 1.25 4.06 -2.03
N ARG A 92 1.52 5.29 -1.60
CA ARG A 92 0.67 6.05 -0.67
C ARG A 92 -0.71 6.30 -1.25
N CYS A 93 -1.75 6.07 -0.45
CA CYS A 93 -3.16 6.13 -0.87
C CYS A 93 -3.82 7.52 -0.68
N THR A 94 -3.06 8.60 -0.86
CA THR A 94 -3.60 9.96 -0.93
C THR A 94 -4.20 10.21 -2.31
N SER A 95 -5.27 11.00 -2.38
CA SER A 95 -6.00 11.25 -3.64
C SER A 95 -5.12 11.80 -4.77
N ASN A 96 -4.16 12.68 -4.46
CA ASN A 96 -3.24 13.24 -5.47
C ASN A 96 -2.19 12.23 -5.95
N ASP A 97 -1.67 11.38 -5.06
CA ASP A 97 -0.69 10.35 -5.44
C ASP A 97 -1.34 9.30 -6.33
N ILE A 98 -2.55 8.86 -5.96
CA ILE A 98 -3.38 7.97 -6.79
C ILE A 98 -3.60 8.60 -8.17
N LEU A 99 -3.98 9.88 -8.22
CA LEU A 99 -4.21 10.58 -9.47
C LEU A 99 -2.94 10.68 -10.33
N VAL A 100 -1.78 10.93 -9.72
CA VAL A 100 -0.49 10.94 -10.43
C VAL A 100 -0.19 9.57 -11.03
N ARG A 101 -0.29 8.50 -10.22
CA ARG A 101 -0.01 7.14 -10.70
C ARG A 101 -1.00 6.71 -11.79
N GLN A 102 -2.27 7.04 -11.62
CA GLN A 102 -3.30 6.84 -12.64
C GLN A 102 -2.91 7.54 -13.94
N LYS A 103 -2.60 8.84 -13.91
CA LYS A 103 -2.19 9.59 -15.12
C LYS A 103 -0.96 8.99 -15.78
N LEU A 104 0.05 8.62 -15.01
CA LEU A 104 1.28 7.97 -15.49
C LEU A 104 1.03 6.62 -16.19
N LEU A 105 -0.10 5.98 -15.92
CA LEU A 105 -0.44 4.66 -16.47
C LEU A 105 -1.53 4.70 -17.55
N THR A 106 -2.45 5.67 -17.50
CA THR A 106 -3.61 5.71 -18.39
C THR A 106 -3.55 6.84 -19.41
N GLU A 107 -2.80 7.90 -19.12
CA GLU A 107 -2.71 9.09 -19.98
C GLU A 107 -1.29 9.32 -20.52
N MET A 108 -0.28 8.79 -19.82
CA MET A 108 1.14 8.97 -20.14
C MET A 108 1.85 7.62 -20.27
N ASP A 109 3.00 7.63 -20.91
CA ASP A 109 3.84 6.45 -21.13
C ASP A 109 4.97 6.44 -20.10
N LEU A 110 4.73 5.86 -18.93
CA LEU A 110 5.75 5.68 -17.89
C LEU A 110 6.73 4.57 -18.28
N HIS A 111 7.94 4.93 -18.68
CA HIS A 111 8.95 3.97 -19.18
C HIS A 111 9.67 3.23 -18.06
N ALA A 112 10.10 3.95 -17.03
CA ALA A 112 10.98 3.39 -16.01
C ALA A 112 10.78 3.99 -14.62
N ILE A 113 11.07 3.15 -13.62
CA ILE A 113 11.14 3.50 -12.19
C ILE A 113 12.52 3.07 -11.66
N ILE A 114 13.29 4.03 -11.17
CA ILE A 114 14.63 3.80 -10.63
C ILE A 114 14.58 4.06 -9.12
N LEU A 115 14.80 3.03 -8.30
CA LEU A 115 14.84 3.16 -6.84
C LEU A 115 16.26 3.54 -6.41
N LEU A 116 16.38 4.59 -5.61
CA LEU A 116 17.68 5.13 -5.16
C LEU A 116 17.98 4.70 -3.72
N PRO A 117 19.27 4.59 -3.33
CA PRO A 117 19.67 4.38 -1.95
C PRO A 117 19.02 5.33 -0.95
N GLU A 118 18.85 4.86 0.28
CA GLU A 118 18.48 5.73 1.38
C GLU A 118 19.51 6.85 1.56
N ASN A 119 19.03 8.00 2.06
CA ASN A 119 19.86 9.19 2.27
C ASN A 119 20.53 9.76 0.99
N THR A 120 20.11 9.33 -0.21
CA THR A 120 20.57 9.96 -1.47
C THR A 120 20.30 11.47 -1.46
N PHE A 121 19.19 11.90 -0.85
CA PHE A 121 18.84 13.30 -0.63
C PHE A 121 18.80 13.61 0.87
N PRO A 122 19.66 14.51 1.39
CA PRO A 122 19.63 14.91 2.79
C PRO A 122 18.25 15.47 3.17
N GLY A 123 17.68 14.96 4.27
CA GLY A 123 16.36 15.37 4.77
C GLY A 123 15.16 14.60 4.19
N ALA A 124 15.37 13.70 3.22
CA ALA A 124 14.35 12.74 2.81
C ALA A 124 14.17 11.67 3.90
N LYS A 125 12.95 11.53 4.43
CA LYS A 125 12.62 10.54 5.48
C LYS A 125 12.31 9.13 4.95
N ALA A 126 12.31 8.96 3.64
CA ALA A 126 12.07 7.71 2.93
C ALA A 126 13.05 7.62 1.75
N PHE A 127 13.28 6.42 1.20
CA PHE A 127 14.03 6.27 -0.04
C PHE A 127 13.38 7.09 -1.16
N SER A 128 14.17 7.52 -2.14
CA SER A 128 13.68 8.28 -3.30
C SER A 128 13.63 7.40 -4.54
N ALA A 129 12.80 7.77 -5.50
CA ALA A 129 12.73 7.13 -6.80
C ALA A 129 12.82 8.16 -7.93
N VAL A 130 13.28 7.74 -9.10
CA VAL A 130 13.20 8.51 -10.34
C VAL A 130 12.15 7.89 -11.24
N LEU A 131 11.24 8.70 -11.73
CA LEU A 131 10.24 8.35 -12.73
C LEU A 131 10.68 8.91 -14.08
N TYR A 132 10.70 8.08 -15.12
CA TYR A 132 10.93 8.50 -16.49
C TYR A 132 9.71 8.17 -17.34
N PHE A 133 9.12 9.18 -18.00
CA PHE A 133 7.86 9.06 -18.72
C PHE A 133 7.78 9.99 -19.93
N SER A 134 6.83 9.74 -20.83
CA SER A 134 6.48 10.64 -21.93
C SER A 134 5.01 11.02 -21.90
N ASN A 135 4.69 12.26 -22.27
CA ASN A 135 3.31 12.74 -22.42
C ASN A 135 2.70 12.28 -23.75
N ARG A 136 2.48 10.98 -23.84
CA ARG A 136 1.83 10.29 -24.96
C ARG A 136 1.05 9.11 -24.40
N PRO A 137 0.08 8.55 -25.14
CA PRO A 137 -0.65 7.37 -24.69
C PRO A 137 0.31 6.23 -24.30
N PRO A 138 -0.02 5.45 -23.25
CA PRO A 138 0.82 4.36 -22.78
C PRO A 138 1.13 3.35 -23.89
N SER A 139 2.37 2.92 -23.96
CA SER A 139 2.79 1.77 -24.78
C SER A 139 2.27 0.44 -24.19
N LYS A 140 2.41 -0.64 -24.97
CA LYS A 140 2.17 -2.01 -24.46
C LYS A 140 3.38 -2.59 -23.73
N ASP A 141 4.51 -1.89 -23.74
CA ASP A 141 5.75 -2.36 -23.15
C ASP A 141 5.66 -2.32 -21.63
N ASP A 142 6.29 -3.27 -20.96
CA ASP A 142 6.36 -3.31 -19.51
C ASP A 142 7.15 -2.11 -18.94
N ILE A 143 6.87 -1.76 -17.70
CA ILE A 143 7.59 -0.68 -17.01
C ILE A 143 8.90 -1.25 -16.47
N ILE A 144 10.02 -0.67 -16.89
CA ILE A 144 11.34 -1.10 -16.46
C ILE A 144 11.58 -0.66 -15.01
N THR A 145 12.10 -1.56 -14.18
CA THR A 145 12.46 -1.24 -12.80
C THR A 145 13.91 -1.55 -12.49
N ILE A 146 14.58 -0.54 -11.94
CA ILE A 146 16.00 -0.60 -11.61
C ILE A 146 16.15 -0.29 -10.12
N ASP A 147 16.60 -1.28 -9.35
CA ASP A 147 16.78 -1.14 -7.90
C ASP A 147 18.24 -0.88 -7.58
N LEU A 148 18.56 0.38 -7.27
CA LEU A 148 19.90 0.80 -6.87
C LEU A 148 20.04 0.92 -5.35
N ARG A 149 19.04 0.54 -4.55
CA ARG A 149 19.03 0.80 -3.10
C ARG A 149 20.25 0.26 -2.36
N ASP A 150 20.71 -0.93 -2.76
CA ASP A 150 21.88 -1.60 -2.19
C ASP A 150 23.19 -1.29 -2.94
N LYS A 151 23.16 -0.33 -3.87
CA LYS A 151 24.32 0.04 -4.69
C LYS A 151 24.89 1.38 -4.22
N GLN A 152 26.21 1.47 -4.18
CA GLN A 152 26.88 2.76 -4.03
C GLN A 152 26.74 3.55 -5.34
N LEU A 153 26.04 4.68 -5.32
CA LEU A 153 25.85 5.48 -6.53
C LEU A 153 27.19 6.01 -7.07
N SER A 154 27.45 5.74 -8.36
CA SER A 154 28.59 6.26 -9.12
C SER A 154 28.12 6.74 -10.49
N ARG A 155 28.90 7.63 -11.14
CA ARG A 155 28.57 8.08 -12.51
C ARG A 155 28.45 6.91 -13.49
N GLU A 156 29.24 5.86 -13.30
CA GLU A 156 29.24 4.68 -14.16
C GLU A 156 27.93 3.89 -14.02
N ILE A 157 27.48 3.62 -12.80
CA ILE A 157 26.19 2.95 -12.54
C ILE A 157 25.03 3.75 -13.12
N LEU A 158 25.07 5.07 -13.00
CA LEU A 158 24.05 5.96 -13.53
C LEU A 158 24.03 5.98 -15.06
N LYS A 159 25.19 6.00 -15.73
CA LYS A 159 25.28 5.86 -17.19
C LYS A 159 24.75 4.51 -17.66
N ASN A 160 25.13 3.43 -16.99
CA ASN A 160 24.68 2.09 -17.32
C ASN A 160 23.16 1.95 -17.14
N THR A 161 22.60 2.55 -16.10
CA THR A 161 21.15 2.64 -15.85
C THR A 161 20.44 3.32 -17.02
N ALA A 162 20.94 4.47 -17.48
CA ALA A 162 20.36 5.18 -18.62
C ALA A 162 20.44 4.36 -19.91
N SER A 163 21.60 3.76 -20.20
CA SER A 163 21.76 2.89 -21.37
C SER A 163 20.84 1.67 -21.34
N ALA A 164 20.64 1.05 -20.17
CA ALA A 164 19.74 -0.08 -20.00
C ALA A 164 18.28 0.28 -20.31
N ILE A 165 17.83 1.47 -19.86
CA ILE A 165 16.48 1.97 -20.16
C ILE A 165 16.29 2.22 -21.65
N MET A 166 17.28 2.85 -22.30
CA MET A 166 17.17 3.26 -23.71
C MET A 166 17.25 2.09 -24.68
N ASN A 167 18.07 1.08 -24.38
CA ASN A 167 18.29 -0.04 -25.29
C ASN A 167 17.35 -1.22 -25.02
N GLN A 168 16.61 -1.22 -23.90
CA GLN A 168 15.82 -2.37 -23.42
C GLN A 168 16.63 -3.69 -23.41
N ASP A 169 17.96 -3.59 -23.26
CA ASP A 169 18.89 -4.70 -23.51
C ASP A 169 19.49 -5.19 -22.19
N ASP A 170 18.96 -6.29 -21.69
CA ASP A 170 19.35 -6.96 -20.44
C ASP A 170 20.69 -7.71 -20.56
N LYS A 171 21.19 -7.90 -21.79
CA LYS A 171 22.23 -8.88 -22.08
C LYS A 171 23.64 -8.51 -21.63
N ASN A 172 23.91 -7.27 -21.23
CA ASN A 172 25.26 -6.87 -20.84
C ASN A 172 25.41 -6.19 -19.48
N ILE A 173 24.35 -5.85 -18.74
CA ILE A 173 24.53 -5.26 -17.40
C ILE A 173 23.34 -5.60 -16.50
N GLY A 174 23.54 -6.51 -15.53
CA GLY A 174 22.53 -6.98 -14.56
C GLY A 174 22.07 -5.91 -13.54
N ILE A 175 21.58 -4.78 -14.04
CA ILE A 175 21.04 -3.64 -13.29
C ILE A 175 19.51 -3.55 -13.47
N ILE A 176 18.94 -4.04 -14.59
CA ILE A 176 17.49 -4.22 -14.69
C ILE A 176 17.12 -5.29 -13.68
N THR A 177 16.31 -4.90 -12.70
CA THR A 177 15.97 -5.80 -11.59
C THR A 177 14.63 -6.49 -11.78
N GLN A 178 13.75 -5.90 -12.59
CA GLN A 178 12.43 -6.43 -12.89
C GLN A 178 11.73 -5.59 -13.97
N MET A 179 10.75 -6.20 -14.64
CA MET A 179 9.75 -5.51 -15.45
C MET A 179 8.38 -5.65 -14.79
N ILE A 180 7.61 -4.55 -14.72
CA ILE A 180 6.22 -4.56 -14.24
C ILE A 180 5.30 -4.60 -15.46
N ASP A 181 4.52 -5.68 -15.57
CA ASP A 181 3.41 -5.74 -16.51
C ASP A 181 2.41 -4.62 -16.20
N ARG A 182 2.20 -3.72 -17.16
CA ARG A 182 1.25 -2.60 -17.00
C ARG A 182 -0.15 -3.07 -16.68
N ASP A 183 -0.59 -4.18 -17.29
CA ASP A 183 -1.92 -4.73 -17.05
C ASP A 183 -2.04 -5.28 -15.62
N SER A 184 -0.93 -5.61 -14.95
CA SER A 184 -0.94 -6.02 -13.55
C SER A 184 -1.18 -4.85 -12.57
N VAL A 185 -1.01 -3.59 -13.00
CA VAL A 185 -1.22 -2.41 -12.15
C VAL A 185 -2.71 -2.02 -12.15
N LYS A 186 -3.41 -2.37 -11.06
CA LYS A 186 -4.87 -2.23 -10.98
C LYS A 186 -5.36 -1.00 -10.23
N ALA A 187 -6.52 -0.52 -10.66
CA ALA A 187 -7.30 0.52 -10.00
C ALA A 187 -7.90 0.04 -8.66
N PRO A 188 -8.21 0.96 -7.73
CA PRO A 188 -8.07 2.41 -7.84
C PRO A 188 -6.73 2.96 -7.35
N GLU A 189 -5.85 2.20 -6.71
CA GLU A 189 -4.64 2.76 -6.11
C GLU A 189 -3.46 2.89 -7.10
N TYR A 190 -3.46 2.11 -8.18
CA TYR A 190 -2.43 2.15 -9.23
C TYR A 190 -1.00 2.07 -8.65
N ILE A 191 -0.73 1.12 -7.77
CA ILE A 191 0.54 1.04 -7.04
C ILE A 191 1.70 0.80 -8.03
N LEU A 192 2.75 1.62 -7.93
CA LEU A 192 3.92 1.56 -8.80
C LEU A 192 5.18 1.12 -8.06
N ASN A 193 5.09 0.73 -6.78
CA ASN A 193 6.25 0.23 -6.04
C ASN A 193 6.66 -1.14 -6.62
N PRO A 194 7.85 -1.28 -7.21
CA PRO A 194 8.28 -2.56 -7.81
C PRO A 194 8.26 -3.75 -6.85
N ASP A 195 8.44 -3.50 -5.56
CA ASP A 195 8.53 -4.56 -4.55
C ASP A 195 7.28 -5.45 -4.47
N ILE A 196 6.10 -4.99 -4.90
CA ILE A 196 4.86 -5.77 -4.85
C ILE A 196 4.74 -6.81 -5.98
N TYR A 197 5.54 -6.66 -7.03
CA TYR A 197 5.43 -7.46 -8.25
C TYR A 197 6.45 -8.61 -8.31
N LYS A 198 7.39 -8.69 -7.34
CA LYS A 198 8.42 -9.75 -7.29
C LYS A 198 7.88 -11.04 -6.66
N ALA A 199 8.35 -12.19 -7.14
CA ALA A 199 8.21 -13.45 -6.41
C ALA A 199 9.15 -13.44 -5.19
N PHE A 200 8.58 -13.58 -3.99
CA PHE A 200 9.31 -13.40 -2.73
C PHE A 200 10.41 -14.46 -2.52
N THR A 201 11.59 -14.01 -2.10
CA THR A 201 12.70 -14.86 -1.65
C THR A 201 12.93 -14.70 -0.14
N GLN A 202 13.67 -15.63 0.47
CA GLN A 202 13.98 -15.61 1.91
C GLN A 202 14.80 -14.37 2.36
N GLU A 203 15.39 -13.62 1.42
CA GLU A 203 16.17 -12.40 1.68
C GLU A 203 15.31 -11.13 1.83
N ASP A 204 14.01 -11.18 1.51
CA ASP A 204 13.10 -10.01 1.50
C ASP A 204 12.54 -9.60 2.89
N LYS A 205 13.11 -10.12 3.99
CA LYS A 205 12.64 -9.83 5.37
C LYS A 205 12.56 -8.33 5.69
N GLY A 206 13.52 -7.53 5.20
CA GLY A 206 13.50 -6.07 5.37
C GLY A 206 12.32 -5.38 4.67
N ARG A 207 11.87 -5.90 3.52
CA ARG A 207 10.75 -5.34 2.73
C ARG A 207 9.40 -5.69 3.34
N ILE A 208 9.24 -6.89 3.90
CA ILE A 208 8.05 -7.27 4.68
C ILE A 208 7.91 -6.38 5.92
N MET A 209 9.03 -6.02 6.56
CA MET A 209 9.03 -5.10 7.69
C MET A 209 8.48 -3.71 7.33
N LEU A 210 8.83 -3.19 6.15
CA LEU A 210 8.49 -1.85 5.69
C LEU A 210 7.08 -1.76 5.08
N PHE A 211 6.67 -2.75 4.28
CA PHE A 211 5.44 -2.68 3.46
C PHE A 211 4.43 -3.80 3.69
N GLY A 212 4.69 -4.75 4.59
CA GLY A 212 3.84 -5.92 4.80
C GLY A 212 2.38 -5.59 5.10
N SER A 213 2.12 -4.51 5.85
CA SER A 213 0.75 -4.09 6.16
C SER A 213 0.01 -3.66 4.90
N ASP A 214 0.65 -2.85 4.06
CA ASP A 214 0.06 -2.32 2.83
C ASP A 214 -0.20 -3.45 1.82
N MET A 215 0.70 -4.42 1.73
CA MET A 215 0.54 -5.60 0.88
C MET A 215 -0.64 -6.48 1.32
N ALA A 216 -0.75 -6.76 2.62
CA ALA A 216 -1.87 -7.51 3.16
C ALA A 216 -3.20 -6.78 2.93
N ASP A 217 -3.23 -5.47 3.17
CA ASP A 217 -4.41 -4.65 2.96
C ASP A 217 -4.83 -4.62 1.47
N TYR A 218 -3.87 -4.62 0.53
CA TYR A 218 -4.13 -4.69 -0.91
C TYR A 218 -4.80 -6.01 -1.32
N ILE A 219 -4.23 -7.15 -0.90
CA ILE A 219 -4.80 -8.47 -1.21
C ILE A 219 -6.23 -8.58 -0.67
N LEU A 220 -6.44 -8.08 0.55
CA LEU A 220 -7.76 -8.08 1.17
C LEU A 220 -8.75 -7.17 0.44
N TYR A 221 -8.28 -6.03 -0.06
CA TYR A 221 -9.12 -5.07 -0.75
C TYR A 221 -9.63 -5.59 -2.11
N ASP A 222 -8.79 -6.27 -2.89
CA ASP A 222 -9.26 -6.92 -4.13
C ASP A 222 -10.26 -8.04 -3.84
N MET A 223 -10.04 -8.79 -2.76
CA MET A 223 -11.00 -9.80 -2.32
C MET A 223 -12.31 -9.20 -1.79
N ASP A 224 -12.27 -8.02 -1.16
CA ASP A 224 -13.48 -7.30 -0.72
C ASP A 224 -14.33 -6.89 -1.94
N LYS A 225 -13.71 -6.45 -3.05
CA LYS A 225 -14.42 -6.17 -4.31
C LYS A 225 -15.05 -7.43 -4.91
N CYS A 226 -14.30 -8.54 -4.92
CA CYS A 226 -14.80 -9.83 -5.40
C CYS A 226 -16.01 -10.28 -4.58
N PHE A 227 -15.91 -10.21 -3.25
CA PHE A 227 -17.00 -10.50 -2.32
C PHE A 227 -18.22 -9.60 -2.57
N ALA A 228 -18.01 -8.30 -2.78
CA ALA A 228 -19.11 -7.37 -3.03
C ALA A 228 -19.85 -7.65 -4.34
N LYS A 229 -19.12 -8.07 -5.37
CA LYS A 229 -19.68 -8.47 -6.67
C LYS A 229 -20.50 -9.76 -6.56
N GLU A 230 -20.01 -10.74 -5.80
CA GLU A 230 -20.66 -12.05 -5.67
C GLU A 230 -21.83 -12.03 -4.67
N PHE A 231 -21.75 -11.21 -3.63
CA PHE A 231 -22.77 -11.09 -2.57
C PHE A 231 -23.29 -9.66 -2.41
N PRO A 232 -23.85 -9.03 -3.47
CA PRO A 232 -24.31 -7.64 -3.42
C PRO A 232 -25.39 -7.42 -2.35
N ASN A 233 -26.26 -8.41 -2.13
CA ASN A 233 -27.29 -8.40 -1.09
C ASN A 233 -26.71 -8.33 0.33
N ALA A 234 -25.52 -8.90 0.56
CA ALA A 234 -24.84 -8.81 1.85
C ALA A 234 -24.30 -7.39 2.07
N VAL A 235 -23.73 -6.78 1.03
CA VAL A 235 -23.15 -5.43 1.08
C VAL A 235 -24.22 -4.35 1.21
N GLN A 236 -25.24 -4.36 0.34
CA GLN A 236 -26.33 -3.36 0.31
C GLN A 236 -27.02 -3.22 1.68
N ARG A 237 -27.18 -4.34 2.40
CA ARG A 237 -27.84 -4.32 3.72
C ARG A 237 -27.09 -3.49 4.75
N PHE A 238 -25.76 -3.39 4.66
CA PHE A 238 -25.02 -2.58 5.62
C PHE A 238 -25.14 -1.07 5.33
N ASN A 239 -25.51 -0.67 4.12
CA ASN A 239 -25.56 0.73 3.68
C ASN A 239 -26.84 1.49 4.07
N GLY A 240 -27.69 0.92 4.93
CA GLY A 240 -28.78 1.64 5.60
C GLY A 240 -30.15 1.58 4.92
N GLU A 241 -30.33 0.75 3.88
CA GLU A 241 -31.57 0.77 3.08
C GLU A 241 -32.76 0.01 3.66
N THR A 242 -32.78 -0.47 4.91
CA THR A 242 -34.04 -1.01 5.49
C THR A 242 -33.93 -1.29 7.00
N ASN A 243 -34.82 -0.69 7.79
CA ASN A 243 -35.03 -1.04 9.22
C ASN A 243 -35.96 -2.25 9.41
N GLU A 244 -36.61 -2.73 8.35
CA GLU A 244 -37.47 -3.92 8.42
C GLU A 244 -36.64 -5.21 8.47
N ARG A 245 -37.19 -6.24 9.14
CA ARG A 245 -36.67 -7.61 9.21
C ARG A 245 -36.93 -8.32 7.87
N PRO A 246 -35.92 -8.52 7.00
CA PRO A 246 -36.16 -9.10 5.69
C PRO A 246 -36.18 -10.63 5.79
N LYS A 247 -36.99 -11.25 4.92
CA LYS A 247 -37.15 -12.71 4.84
C LYS A 247 -35.78 -13.39 4.63
N GLY A 248 -35.42 -14.35 5.49
CA GLY A 248 -34.16 -15.13 5.38
C GLY A 248 -32.90 -14.54 6.04
N LYS A 249 -32.98 -13.39 6.73
CA LYS A 249 -31.82 -12.79 7.43
C LYS A 249 -31.74 -13.20 8.91
N LYS A 250 -30.53 -13.22 9.46
CA LYS A 250 -30.26 -13.58 10.86
C LYS A 250 -29.56 -12.45 11.61
N CYS A 251 -29.93 -12.30 12.87
CA CYS A 251 -29.28 -11.35 13.77
C CYS A 251 -27.89 -11.88 14.16
N GLY A 252 -26.90 -11.01 14.37
CA GLY A 252 -25.55 -11.40 14.78
C GLY A 252 -25.55 -12.34 16.01
N ARG A 253 -26.43 -12.09 16.99
CA ARG A 253 -26.63 -12.95 18.16
C ARG A 253 -27.10 -14.38 17.88
N GLU A 254 -27.71 -14.63 16.72
CA GLU A 254 -28.10 -15.99 16.29
C GLU A 254 -26.99 -16.69 15.50
N LEU A 255 -25.96 -15.95 15.10
CA LEU A 255 -24.91 -16.40 14.20
C LEU A 255 -23.59 -16.65 14.91
N PHE A 256 -23.27 -15.88 15.94
CA PHE A 256 -21.99 -15.98 16.64
C PHE A 256 -22.07 -15.43 18.08
N VAL A 257 -21.13 -15.87 18.90
CA VAL A 257 -20.90 -15.41 20.27
C VAL A 257 -19.55 -14.71 20.33
N LEU A 258 -19.54 -13.48 20.82
CA LEU A 258 -18.36 -12.65 21.05
C LEU A 258 -17.92 -12.74 22.52
N LYS A 259 -16.62 -12.91 22.75
CA LYS A 259 -15.96 -12.74 24.05
C LYS A 259 -14.97 -11.57 23.99
N ASN A 260 -14.79 -10.88 25.11
CA ASN A 260 -13.75 -9.85 25.20
C ASN A 260 -12.39 -10.51 25.39
N GLY A 261 -11.34 -9.86 24.88
CA GLY A 261 -9.98 -10.15 25.28
C GLY A 261 -9.73 -9.85 26.75
N LYS A 262 -8.52 -10.16 27.21
CA LYS A 262 -8.08 -9.95 28.59
C LYS A 262 -6.84 -9.07 28.62
N ASP A 263 -6.58 -8.41 29.73
CA ASP A 263 -5.28 -7.75 29.91
C ASP A 263 -4.20 -8.80 30.10
N LEU A 264 -3.03 -8.57 29.48
CA LEU A 264 -1.88 -9.44 29.67
C LEU A 264 -1.36 -9.30 31.12
N PRO A 265 -1.32 -10.39 31.91
CA PRO A 265 -0.85 -10.34 33.28
C PRO A 265 0.61 -9.82 33.38
N LYS A 266 0.93 -9.14 34.49
CA LYS A 266 2.21 -8.41 34.64
C LYS A 266 3.44 -9.32 34.52
N ASP A 267 3.35 -10.51 35.07
CA ASP A 267 4.38 -11.56 35.07
C ASP A 267 4.64 -12.18 33.69
N HIS A 268 3.70 -12.01 32.75
CA HIS A 268 3.79 -12.49 31.38
C HIS A 268 4.22 -11.42 30.36
N LYS A 269 4.31 -10.13 30.76
CA LYS A 269 4.60 -9.02 29.83
C LYS A 269 5.95 -9.10 29.11
N ASN A 270 6.94 -9.73 29.74
CA ASN A 270 8.30 -9.87 29.22
C ASN A 270 8.63 -11.31 28.80
N ARG A 271 7.62 -12.19 28.72
CA ARG A 271 7.79 -13.59 28.32
C ARG A 271 7.37 -13.77 26.88
N THR A 272 8.25 -14.36 26.09
CA THR A 272 7.92 -14.83 24.74
C THR A 272 7.38 -16.26 24.81
N GLY A 273 6.67 -16.68 23.77
CA GLY A 273 6.10 -18.02 23.72
C GLY A 273 5.47 -18.35 22.36
N PRO A 274 4.76 -19.47 22.24
CA PRO A 274 4.25 -19.93 20.94
C PRO A 274 3.00 -19.17 20.47
N TYR A 275 2.34 -18.40 21.36
CA TYR A 275 1.05 -17.80 21.06
C TYR A 275 1.20 -16.36 20.56
N PRO A 276 0.66 -16.00 19.38
CA PRO A 276 0.64 -14.61 18.93
C PRO A 276 -0.23 -13.75 19.86
N LEU A 277 0.26 -12.56 20.18
CA LEU A 277 -0.40 -11.56 21.01
C LEU A 277 -1.07 -10.52 20.11
N TYR A 278 -2.40 -10.50 20.09
CA TYR A 278 -3.21 -9.56 19.32
C TYR A 278 -3.63 -8.34 20.15
N GLN A 279 -3.42 -7.17 19.56
CA GLN A 279 -3.91 -5.87 20.01
C GLN A 279 -4.59 -5.12 18.87
N GLY A 280 -4.93 -3.84 19.08
CA GLY A 280 -5.67 -3.07 18.07
C GLY A 280 -4.98 -2.94 16.71
N SER A 281 -3.65 -2.88 16.68
CA SER A 281 -2.86 -2.85 15.44
C SER A 281 -2.63 -4.22 14.80
N GLY A 282 -3.23 -5.30 15.34
CA GLY A 282 -2.96 -6.68 14.94
C GLY A 282 -1.98 -7.35 15.89
N ILE A 283 -1.16 -8.25 15.37
CA ILE A 283 -0.17 -8.95 16.21
C ILE A 283 0.93 -7.97 16.61
N CYS A 284 1.20 -7.86 17.91
CA CYS A 284 2.24 -7.00 18.48
C CYS A 284 3.40 -7.74 19.13
N GLY A 285 3.33 -9.08 19.19
CA GLY A 285 4.36 -9.91 19.78
C GLY A 285 3.88 -11.34 19.96
N THR A 286 4.55 -12.08 20.83
CA THR A 286 4.15 -13.42 21.30
C THR A 286 4.11 -13.47 22.81
N THR A 287 3.46 -14.50 23.35
CA THR A 287 3.37 -14.78 24.77
C THR A 287 3.29 -16.29 25.02
N ASP A 288 3.64 -16.70 26.24
CA ASP A 288 3.58 -18.06 26.76
C ASP A 288 2.17 -18.50 27.17
N ILE A 289 1.20 -17.58 27.17
CA ILE A 289 -0.21 -17.88 27.50
C ILE A 289 -1.16 -17.52 26.36
N CYS A 290 -2.33 -18.15 26.32
CA CYS A 290 -3.39 -17.80 25.39
C CYS A 290 -4.74 -17.65 26.11
N ASN A 291 -5.69 -16.98 25.47
CA ASN A 291 -7.07 -16.87 25.95
C ASN A 291 -8.10 -17.21 24.86
N VAL A 292 -7.59 -17.71 23.73
CA VAL A 292 -8.31 -18.27 22.59
C VAL A 292 -7.63 -19.58 22.24
N GLU A 293 -8.24 -20.69 22.63
CA GLU A 293 -7.70 -22.04 22.43
C GLU A 293 -8.62 -22.87 21.52
N GLU A 294 -9.93 -22.78 21.76
CA GLU A 294 -10.94 -23.56 21.07
C GLU A 294 -11.84 -22.70 20.17
N GLN A 295 -12.56 -23.37 19.27
CA GLN A 295 -13.29 -22.79 18.13
C GLN A 295 -12.39 -22.04 17.15
N LEU A 296 -11.35 -22.73 16.67
CA LEU A 296 -10.51 -22.26 15.58
C LEU A 296 -10.98 -22.84 14.22
N PRO A 297 -10.82 -22.09 13.12
CA PRO A 297 -10.33 -20.72 13.05
C PRO A 297 -11.34 -19.70 13.61
N THR A 298 -10.84 -18.57 14.12
CA THR A 298 -11.68 -17.50 14.66
C THR A 298 -11.33 -16.12 14.09
N LEU A 299 -12.19 -15.15 14.39
CA LEU A 299 -12.03 -13.75 14.03
C LEU A 299 -11.85 -12.92 15.29
N ILE A 300 -10.97 -11.93 15.21
CA ILE A 300 -10.70 -10.94 16.24
C ILE A 300 -11.14 -9.58 15.71
N ILE A 301 -11.81 -8.79 16.54
CA ILE A 301 -12.32 -7.46 16.21
C ILE A 301 -11.72 -6.48 17.20
N ASN A 302 -10.94 -5.52 16.70
CA ASN A 302 -10.50 -4.42 17.56
C ASN A 302 -11.66 -3.46 17.83
N ARG A 303 -11.93 -3.18 19.10
CA ARG A 303 -13.15 -2.48 19.51
C ARG A 303 -12.92 -1.12 20.17
N VAL A 304 -11.67 -0.74 20.44
CA VAL A 304 -11.30 0.54 21.07
C VAL A 304 -10.06 1.12 20.36
N GLY A 305 -9.97 2.45 20.28
CA GLY A 305 -8.78 3.18 19.82
C GLY A 305 -8.71 3.36 18.30
N SER A 306 -7.61 3.91 17.79
CA SER A 306 -7.48 4.32 16.38
C SER A 306 -7.78 3.22 15.36
N CYS A 307 -7.52 1.96 15.72
CA CYS A 307 -7.77 0.79 14.88
C CYS A 307 -9.18 0.19 15.06
N CYS A 308 -10.12 0.92 15.67
CA CYS A 308 -11.46 0.42 15.98
C CYS A 308 -12.20 -0.05 14.70
N GLY A 309 -12.78 -1.24 14.75
CA GLY A 309 -13.46 -1.89 13.63
C GLY A 309 -12.55 -2.75 12.74
N ARG A 310 -11.24 -2.79 12.98
CA ARG A 310 -10.34 -3.74 12.28
C ARG A 310 -10.66 -5.17 12.66
N ILE A 311 -10.57 -6.06 11.67
CA ILE A 311 -10.86 -7.48 11.81
C ILE A 311 -9.61 -8.27 11.43
N TYR A 312 -9.25 -9.22 12.28
CA TYR A 312 -8.17 -10.18 12.06
C TYR A 312 -8.74 -11.59 12.04
N TYR A 313 -8.04 -12.49 11.37
CA TYR A 313 -8.38 -13.89 11.27
C TYR A 313 -7.20 -14.72 11.76
N THR A 314 -7.47 -15.77 12.54
CA THR A 314 -6.43 -16.68 13.02
C THR A 314 -6.91 -18.13 12.93
N LYS A 315 -5.98 -19.02 12.58
CA LYS A 315 -6.16 -20.48 12.59
C LYS A 315 -5.50 -21.17 13.77
N ARG A 316 -4.78 -20.41 14.62
CA ARG A 316 -3.99 -20.93 15.74
C ARG A 316 -4.41 -20.30 17.06
N PRO A 317 -4.20 -21.01 18.20
CA PRO A 317 -4.42 -20.43 19.51
C PRO A 317 -3.65 -19.12 19.68
N CYS A 318 -4.23 -18.16 20.39
CA CYS A 318 -3.67 -16.82 20.51
C CYS A 318 -4.11 -16.12 21.79
N PHE A 319 -3.47 -15.00 22.11
CA PHE A 319 -3.89 -14.12 23.18
C PHE A 319 -4.47 -12.82 22.61
N VAL A 320 -5.71 -12.51 22.93
CA VAL A 320 -6.40 -11.28 22.52
C VAL A 320 -6.45 -10.30 23.69
N GLN A 321 -5.95 -9.08 23.51
CA GLN A 321 -5.96 -8.05 24.55
C GLN A 321 -7.34 -7.41 24.78
N GLY A 322 -7.54 -6.80 25.96
CA GLY A 322 -8.83 -6.28 26.44
C GLY A 322 -9.52 -5.22 25.53
N ASN A 323 -8.75 -4.50 24.71
CA ASN A 323 -9.28 -3.55 23.73
C ASN A 323 -9.82 -4.21 22.45
N SER A 324 -9.76 -5.53 22.37
CA SER A 324 -10.28 -6.36 21.28
C SER A 324 -11.28 -7.38 21.81
N MET A 325 -12.08 -7.93 20.91
CA MET A 325 -12.99 -9.04 21.16
C MET A 325 -12.76 -10.12 20.11
N PHE A 326 -13.22 -11.34 20.34
CA PHE A 326 -13.10 -12.45 19.39
C PHE A 326 -14.36 -13.29 19.35
N ILE A 327 -14.53 -14.05 18.27
CA ILE A 327 -15.65 -14.98 18.12
C ILE A 327 -15.34 -16.25 18.93
N ALA A 328 -16.05 -16.47 20.02
CA ALA A 328 -15.91 -17.68 20.83
C ALA A 328 -16.66 -18.87 20.22
N GLN A 329 -17.76 -18.61 19.50
CA GLN A 329 -18.58 -19.63 18.83
C GLN A 329 -19.24 -19.01 17.60
N TYR A 330 -19.43 -19.79 16.53
CA TYR A 330 -20.22 -19.37 15.37
C TYR A 330 -21.06 -20.53 14.83
N SER A 331 -22.17 -20.19 14.21
CA SER A 331 -23.14 -21.12 13.62
C SER A 331 -22.47 -21.98 12.56
N GLN A 332 -22.80 -23.28 12.51
CA GLN A 332 -22.36 -24.20 11.44
C GLN A 332 -22.81 -23.77 10.03
N LYS A 333 -23.72 -22.79 9.94
CA LYS A 333 -24.13 -22.16 8.68
C LYS A 333 -23.12 -21.16 8.13
N LEU A 334 -22.02 -20.90 8.83
CA LEU A 334 -21.01 -19.92 8.45
C LEU A 334 -19.67 -20.61 8.18
N HIS A 335 -19.12 -20.35 7.01
CA HIS A 335 -17.72 -20.62 6.75
C HIS A 335 -16.86 -19.47 7.32
N PRO A 336 -15.79 -19.74 8.08
CA PRO A 336 -15.04 -18.71 8.81
C PRO A 336 -14.32 -17.70 7.90
N ILE A 337 -13.81 -18.12 6.74
CA ILE A 337 -13.23 -17.19 5.74
C ILE A 337 -14.34 -16.31 5.15
N PHE A 338 -15.50 -16.86 4.82
CA PHE A 338 -16.64 -16.07 4.35
C PHE A 338 -17.09 -15.06 5.41
N LEU A 339 -17.17 -15.49 6.68
CA LEU A 339 -17.52 -14.62 7.81
C LEU A 339 -16.55 -13.45 7.96
N PHE A 340 -15.26 -13.67 7.70
CA PHE A 340 -14.25 -12.62 7.71
C PHE A 340 -14.54 -11.54 6.67
N PHE A 341 -14.79 -11.92 5.41
CA PHE A 341 -15.16 -10.96 4.37
C PHE A 341 -16.53 -10.32 4.60
N LEU A 342 -17.49 -11.06 5.17
CA LEU A 342 -18.79 -10.51 5.57
C LEU A 342 -18.63 -9.40 6.62
N PHE A 343 -17.76 -9.59 7.61
CA PHE A 343 -17.48 -8.56 8.62
C PHE A 343 -16.72 -7.38 8.04
N ARG A 344 -15.80 -7.61 7.10
CA ARG A 344 -15.11 -6.54 6.38
C ARG A 344 -16.08 -5.69 5.57
N ALA A 345 -16.97 -6.33 4.82
CA ALA A 345 -18.07 -5.66 4.10
C ALA A 345 -19.01 -4.90 5.04
N ALA A 346 -19.22 -5.42 6.26
CA ALA A 346 -19.97 -4.74 7.30
C ALA A 346 -19.28 -3.48 7.84
N ASN A 347 -18.00 -3.25 7.54
CA ASN A 347 -17.23 -2.05 7.85
C ASN A 347 -17.56 -1.49 9.24
N PHE A 348 -17.22 -2.25 10.28
CA PHE A 348 -17.60 -1.94 11.66
C PHE A 348 -17.11 -0.57 12.14
N ASN A 349 -16.11 0.04 11.48
CA ASN A 349 -15.67 1.40 11.76
C ASN A 349 -16.83 2.42 11.67
N ARG A 350 -17.84 2.16 10.83
CA ARG A 350 -19.05 3.00 10.70
C ARG A 350 -19.88 3.09 11.99
N TRP A 351 -19.72 2.13 12.90
CA TRP A 351 -20.43 2.07 14.18
C TRP A 351 -19.60 2.56 15.37
N LYS A 352 -18.49 3.23 15.11
CA LYS A 352 -17.67 3.82 16.18
C LYS A 352 -18.47 4.91 16.90
N ASN A 353 -18.44 4.86 18.22
CA ASN A 353 -18.94 5.90 19.12
C ASN A 353 -17.78 6.54 19.87
N GLY A 354 -17.91 7.83 20.21
CA GLY A 354 -16.90 8.61 20.92
C GLY A 354 -16.04 9.46 19.98
N THR A 355 -15.90 10.74 20.32
CA THR A 355 -15.18 11.75 19.52
C THR A 355 -13.65 11.67 19.69
N THR A 356 -13.18 11.33 20.91
CA THR A 356 -11.74 11.32 21.24
C THR A 356 -11.13 9.91 21.20
N ILE A 357 -11.85 8.89 21.70
CA ILE A 357 -11.43 7.48 21.64
C ILE A 357 -12.58 6.66 21.05
N PRO A 358 -12.50 6.25 19.77
CA PRO A 358 -13.58 5.52 19.14
C PRO A 358 -13.72 4.13 19.76
N SER A 359 -14.96 3.69 19.97
CA SER A 359 -15.25 2.33 20.42
C SER A 359 -16.50 1.74 19.78
N ILE A 360 -16.52 0.42 19.62
CA ILE A 360 -17.69 -0.35 19.17
C ILE A 360 -18.22 -1.17 20.35
N ARG A 361 -19.53 -1.07 20.59
CA ARG A 361 -20.21 -1.88 21.61
C ARG A 361 -20.61 -3.22 20.99
N GLN A 362 -20.36 -4.32 21.71
CA GLN A 362 -20.74 -5.68 21.28
C GLN A 362 -22.22 -5.78 20.86
N ASN A 363 -23.11 -5.09 21.57
CA ASN A 363 -24.55 -5.12 21.29
C ASN A 363 -24.89 -4.59 19.88
N ILE A 364 -24.10 -3.67 19.33
CA ILE A 364 -24.31 -3.17 17.95
C ILE A 364 -24.05 -4.30 16.95
N ILE A 365 -22.94 -5.03 17.11
CA ILE A 365 -22.59 -6.16 16.23
C ILE A 365 -23.63 -7.27 16.37
N TYR A 366 -24.06 -7.59 17.60
CA TYR A 366 -25.09 -8.60 17.82
C TYR A 366 -26.45 -8.24 17.21
N ASN A 367 -26.84 -6.97 17.22
CA ASN A 367 -28.12 -6.53 16.68
C ASN A 367 -28.05 -6.19 15.18
N THR A 368 -26.89 -6.35 14.56
CA THR A 368 -26.73 -6.24 13.11
C THR A 368 -27.37 -7.42 12.41
N TRP A 369 -28.10 -7.15 11.33
CA TRP A 369 -28.69 -8.17 10.46
C TRP A 369 -27.71 -8.54 9.35
N PHE A 370 -27.34 -9.82 9.30
CA PHE A 370 -26.45 -10.35 8.26
C PHE A 370 -27.26 -11.13 7.23
N ALA A 371 -26.99 -10.86 5.94
CA ALA A 371 -27.46 -11.73 4.86
C ALA A 371 -26.48 -12.89 4.73
N VAL A 372 -26.93 -14.09 5.10
CA VAL A 372 -26.09 -15.29 5.09
C VAL A 372 -26.55 -16.19 3.94
N PRO A 373 -25.78 -16.30 2.85
CA PRO A 373 -26.11 -17.17 1.72
C PRO A 373 -25.96 -18.65 2.12
N SER A 374 -26.36 -19.55 1.22
CA SER A 374 -26.21 -21.00 1.45
C SER A 374 -24.75 -21.37 1.69
N LEU A 375 -24.50 -22.42 2.49
CA LEU A 375 -23.14 -22.86 2.77
C LEU A 375 -22.39 -23.27 1.49
N ARG A 376 -23.12 -23.73 0.46
CA ARG A 376 -22.57 -24.02 -0.86
C ARG A 376 -21.99 -22.77 -1.53
N ALA A 377 -22.76 -21.69 -1.62
CA ALA A 377 -22.30 -20.43 -2.21
C ALA A 377 -21.13 -19.84 -1.41
N GLN A 378 -21.14 -19.97 -0.09
CA GLN A 378 -20.00 -19.57 0.74
C GLN A 378 -18.74 -20.36 0.39
N LYS A 379 -18.85 -21.67 0.14
CA LYS A 379 -17.71 -22.53 -0.23
C LYS A 379 -17.16 -22.18 -1.62
N GLU A 380 -18.03 -21.93 -2.59
CA GLU A 380 -17.63 -21.51 -3.94
C GLU A 380 -16.77 -20.23 -3.90
N PHE A 381 -17.18 -19.21 -3.13
CA PHE A 381 -16.35 -18.02 -2.89
C PHE A 381 -15.03 -18.35 -2.15
N VAL A 382 -15.10 -19.23 -1.15
CA VAL A 382 -13.94 -19.61 -0.32
C VAL A 382 -12.87 -20.31 -1.15
N ASP A 383 -13.22 -21.09 -2.16
CA ASP A 383 -12.27 -21.75 -3.05
C ASP A 383 -11.37 -20.72 -3.77
N ILE A 384 -11.92 -19.54 -4.06
CA ILE A 384 -11.20 -18.40 -4.65
C ILE A 384 -10.43 -17.62 -3.57
N ALA A 385 -11.06 -17.39 -2.41
CA ALA A 385 -10.54 -16.52 -1.36
C ALA A 385 -9.43 -17.17 -0.52
N ALA A 386 -9.46 -18.49 -0.31
CA ALA A 386 -8.58 -19.18 0.61
C ALA A 386 -7.08 -19.07 0.26
N PRO A 387 -6.66 -19.18 -1.03
CA PRO A 387 -5.25 -18.97 -1.40
C PRO A 387 -4.77 -17.54 -1.09
N LYS A 388 -5.59 -16.53 -1.37
CA LYS A 388 -5.29 -15.12 -1.06
C LYS A 388 -5.24 -14.87 0.44
N MET A 389 -6.15 -15.49 1.18
CA MET A 389 -6.16 -15.43 2.64
C MET A 389 -4.91 -16.08 3.24
N LYS A 390 -4.40 -17.16 2.64
CA LYS A 390 -3.12 -17.77 3.05
C LYS A 390 -1.97 -16.78 2.88
N GLN A 391 -1.89 -16.09 1.74
CA GLN A 391 -0.85 -15.07 1.49
C GLN A 391 -0.89 -13.96 2.55
N VAL A 392 -2.08 -13.44 2.88
CA VAL A 392 -2.26 -12.43 3.93
C VAL A 392 -1.77 -12.93 5.30
N LEU A 393 -2.09 -14.17 5.65
CA LEU A 393 -1.65 -14.76 6.92
C LEU A 393 -0.14 -14.96 6.97
N ASP A 394 0.46 -15.40 5.87
CA ASP A 394 1.91 -15.57 5.77
C ASP A 394 2.61 -14.20 5.97
N ILE A 395 2.12 -13.14 5.32
CA ILE A 395 2.64 -11.77 5.50
C ILE A 395 2.50 -11.30 6.96
N TRP A 396 1.33 -11.45 7.58
CA TRP A 396 1.12 -11.04 8.98
C TRP A 396 2.00 -11.82 9.96
N ASN A 397 2.25 -13.11 9.69
CA ASN A 397 3.13 -13.93 10.51
C ASN A 397 4.59 -13.48 10.38
N GLU A 398 5.07 -13.23 9.16
CA GLU A 398 6.44 -12.75 8.93
C GLU A 398 6.65 -11.37 9.56
N MET A 399 5.70 -10.43 9.40
CA MET A 399 5.75 -9.13 10.08
C MET A 399 5.83 -9.25 11.60
N THR A 400 5.22 -10.29 12.17
CA THR A 400 5.27 -10.56 13.61
C THR A 400 6.66 -11.03 14.02
N TYR A 401 7.23 -11.97 13.26
CA TYR A 401 8.55 -12.52 13.51
C TYR A 401 9.62 -11.43 13.46
N ILE A 402 9.59 -10.59 12.42
CA ILE A 402 10.56 -9.49 12.27
C ILE A 402 10.44 -8.47 13.39
N LYS A 403 9.22 -8.11 13.83
CA LYS A 403 9.04 -7.20 14.97
C LYS A 403 9.63 -7.77 16.27
N GLN A 404 9.69 -9.09 16.43
CA GLN A 404 10.32 -9.70 17.59
C GLN A 404 11.84 -9.66 17.52
N GLU A 405 12.43 -9.91 16.35
CA GLU A 405 13.89 -9.87 16.17
C GLU A 405 14.49 -8.45 16.21
N VAL A 406 13.68 -7.41 15.95
CA VAL A 406 14.18 -6.02 15.90
C VAL A 406 13.86 -5.21 17.17
N LEU A 407 12.85 -5.61 17.95
CA LEU A 407 12.45 -4.92 19.19
C LEU A 407 12.98 -5.58 20.46
N PHE A 408 13.65 -6.72 20.34
CA PHE A 408 14.40 -7.43 21.38
C PHE A 408 15.78 -7.79 20.85
#